data_AF-A0A1H6E6L4-F1
#
_entry.id   AF-A0A1H6E6L4-F1
#
_cell.length_a   1.000
_cell.length_b   1.000
_cell.length_c   1.000
_cell.angle_alpha   90.00
_cell.angle_beta   90.00
_cell.angle_gamma   90.00
#
_symmetry.space_group_name_H-M   'P 1'
#
loop_
_entity.id
_entity.type
_entity.pdbx_description
1 polymer ?
#
loop_
_entity_poly.entity_id
_entity_poly.type
_entity_poly.pdbx_seq_one_letter_code
_entity_poly.pdbx_strand_id
1 'polypeptide(L)'
;MLSMFVAMFATCLIVTARRPARREAQASARYPESMTAVLEPEAEEYLAWLADRHWPADEYLDLEREWLAELDPADLPAVRPCPGCRRHDEDVWPCRMCGLLLHSGCGHGMRRRRVGRPYQTRDMQAEAVIAEWICTNCSSVVGLDLDESADEG
;
A
#
# COMPACT_ATOMS: atom_id res chain seq x y z
N MET A 1 -34.82 -28.96 -31.85
CA MET A 1 -33.80 -28.08 -31.24
C MET A 1 -34.35 -27.24 -30.08
N LEU A 2 -35.55 -26.64 -30.18
CA LEU A 2 -36.17 -25.88 -29.08
C LEU A 2 -36.37 -26.66 -27.76
N SER A 3 -36.68 -27.95 -27.85
CA SER A 3 -36.88 -28.83 -26.67
C SER A 3 -35.60 -29.03 -25.83
N MET A 4 -34.43 -28.99 -26.48
CA MET A 4 -33.14 -29.18 -25.80
C MET A 4 -32.75 -27.95 -24.97
N PHE A 5 -33.06 -26.75 -25.49
CA PHE A 5 -32.85 -25.50 -24.75
C PHE A 5 -33.75 -25.40 -23.53
N VAL A 6 -35.03 -25.78 -23.64
CA VAL A 6 -35.97 -25.75 -22.50
C VAL A 6 -35.52 -26.71 -21.40
N ALA A 7 -35.03 -27.91 -21.76
CA ALA A 7 -34.50 -28.85 -20.79
C ALA A 7 -33.23 -28.33 -20.09
N MET A 8 -32.33 -27.66 -20.82
CA MET A 8 -31.10 -27.07 -20.28
C MET A 8 -31.37 -25.88 -19.36
N PHE A 9 -32.32 -25.01 -19.72
CA PHE A 9 -32.77 -23.91 -18.86
C PHE A 9 -33.46 -24.41 -17.59
N ALA A 10 -34.32 -25.43 -17.71
CA ALA A 10 -34.99 -26.03 -16.55
C ALA A 10 -33.99 -26.69 -15.59
N THR A 11 -32.97 -27.38 -16.11
CA THR A 11 -31.93 -27.99 -15.27
C THR A 11 -31.02 -26.95 -14.62
N CYS A 12 -30.65 -25.87 -15.33
CA CYS A 12 -29.92 -24.75 -14.72
C CYS A 12 -30.69 -24.11 -13.58
N LEU A 13 -31.99 -23.85 -13.75
CA LEU A 13 -32.83 -23.23 -12.72
C LEU A 13 -32.97 -24.11 -11.47
N ILE A 14 -33.03 -25.43 -11.64
CA ILE A 14 -33.12 -26.37 -10.50
C ILE A 14 -31.80 -26.44 -9.73
N VAL A 15 -30.64 -26.38 -10.42
CA VAL A 15 -29.31 -26.40 -9.77
C VAL A 15 -29.05 -25.09 -9.01
N THR A 16 -29.49 -23.94 -9.53
CA THR A 16 -29.36 -22.66 -8.83
C THR A 16 -30.31 -22.56 -7.63
N ALA A 17 -31.53 -23.08 -7.76
CA ALA A 17 -32.54 -23.05 -6.69
C ALA A 17 -32.28 -24.07 -5.58
N ARG A 18 -31.53 -25.15 -5.84
CA ARG A 18 -31.17 -26.17 -4.85
C ARG A 18 -29.82 -25.94 -4.17
N ARG A 19 -29.16 -24.79 -4.39
CA ARG A 19 -28.05 -24.39 -3.51
C ARG A 19 -28.64 -24.18 -2.11
N PRO A 20 -28.27 -25.02 -1.12
CA PRO A 20 -28.81 -24.88 0.22
C PRO A 20 -28.45 -23.51 0.74
N ALA A 21 -29.46 -22.82 1.27
CA ALA A 21 -29.36 -21.60 2.07
C ALA A 21 -28.54 -21.88 3.35
N ARG A 22 -27.23 -22.02 3.19
CA ARG A 22 -26.27 -22.21 4.27
C ARG A 22 -25.20 -21.13 4.18
N ARG A 23 -25.63 -19.87 4.23
CA ARG A 23 -24.76 -18.72 4.54
C ARG A 23 -25.55 -17.47 4.93
N GLU A 24 -26.57 -17.63 5.77
CA GLU A 24 -27.10 -16.51 6.55
C GLU A 24 -27.07 -16.91 8.01
N ALA A 25 -25.92 -16.65 8.63
CA ALA A 25 -25.82 -16.02 9.94
C ALA A 25 -24.34 -16.03 10.36
N GLN A 26 -23.87 -14.85 10.77
CA GLN A 26 -22.81 -14.71 11.78
C GLN A 26 -21.35 -14.77 11.31
N ALA A 27 -20.98 -13.85 10.41
CA ALA A 27 -19.79 -13.06 10.63
C ALA A 27 -20.11 -11.67 10.09
N SER A 28 -20.19 -10.72 11.02
CA SER A 28 -20.21 -9.28 10.81
C SER A 28 -19.96 -8.83 9.36
N ALA A 29 -20.90 -8.06 8.83
CA ALA A 29 -20.64 -7.06 7.80
C ALA A 29 -19.69 -5.98 8.34
N ARG A 30 -18.50 -6.41 8.77
CA ARG A 30 -17.31 -5.60 8.94
C ARG A 30 -16.79 -5.43 7.52
N TYR A 31 -16.46 -4.20 7.16
CA TYR A 31 -15.70 -3.91 5.94
C TYR A 31 -14.61 -4.98 5.72
N PRO A 32 -14.28 -5.35 4.46
CA PRO A 32 -13.21 -6.31 4.23
C PRO A 32 -11.99 -5.85 5.01
N GLU A 33 -11.40 -6.81 5.72
CA GLU A 33 -10.23 -6.65 6.54
C GLU A 33 -9.18 -5.88 5.72
N SER A 34 -8.53 -4.91 6.39
CA SER A 34 -7.70 -3.87 5.78
C SER A 34 -6.94 -4.33 4.52
N MET A 35 -6.88 -3.48 3.49
CA MET A 35 -5.95 -3.64 2.35
C MET A 35 -4.46 -3.67 2.77
N THR A 36 -4.17 -3.58 4.07
CA THR A 36 -2.85 -3.66 4.69
C THR A 36 -2.68 -4.89 5.58
N ALA A 37 -3.50 -5.93 5.44
CA ALA A 37 -3.31 -7.18 6.18
C ALA A 37 -1.92 -7.75 5.87
N VAL A 38 -1.11 -7.96 6.91
CA VAL A 38 0.20 -8.62 6.79
C VAL A 38 -0.05 -10.08 6.43
N LEU A 39 0.47 -10.49 5.27
CA LEU A 39 0.32 -11.86 4.78
C LEU A 39 1.47 -12.72 5.28
N GLU A 40 1.18 -14.01 5.48
CA GLU A 40 2.26 -15.00 5.65
C GLU A 40 3.06 -15.12 4.34
N PRO A 41 4.38 -15.38 4.39
CA PRO A 41 5.24 -15.40 3.21
C PRO A 41 4.73 -16.28 2.07
N GLU A 42 4.20 -17.47 2.38
CA GLU A 42 3.69 -18.39 1.36
C GLU A 42 2.43 -17.86 0.66
N ALA A 43 1.62 -17.07 1.36
CA ALA A 43 0.44 -16.43 0.79
C ALA A 43 0.85 -15.26 -0.12
N GLU A 44 1.87 -14.49 0.27
CA GLU A 44 2.44 -13.43 -0.56
C GLU A 44 3.05 -14.01 -1.84
N GLU A 45 3.87 -15.07 -1.74
CA GLU A 45 4.45 -15.76 -2.90
C GLU A 45 3.36 -16.32 -3.85
N TYR A 46 2.31 -16.92 -3.29
CA TYR A 46 1.19 -17.43 -4.08
C TYR A 46 0.46 -16.31 -4.84
N LEU A 47 0.23 -15.17 -4.20
CA LEU A 47 -0.42 -14.02 -4.84
C LEU A 47 0.48 -13.38 -5.90
N ALA A 48 1.78 -13.26 -5.64
CA ALA A 48 2.75 -12.79 -6.63
C ALA A 48 2.77 -13.70 -7.87
N TRP A 49 2.79 -15.02 -7.67
CA TRP A 49 2.68 -15.98 -8.77
C TRP A 49 1.33 -15.87 -9.51
N LEU A 50 0.23 -15.68 -8.79
CA LEU A 50 -1.10 -15.54 -9.39
C LEU A 50 -1.20 -14.27 -10.24
N ALA A 51 -0.61 -13.17 -9.77
CA ALA A 51 -0.53 -11.92 -10.51
C ALA A 51 0.27 -12.08 -11.80
N ASP A 52 1.47 -12.69 -11.74
CA ASP A 52 2.30 -12.98 -12.91
C ASP A 52 1.55 -13.83 -13.95
N ARG A 53 0.80 -14.83 -13.50
CA ARG A 53 0.04 -15.71 -14.39
C ARG A 53 -1.18 -15.06 -15.04
N HIS A 54 -1.94 -14.27 -14.28
CA HIS A 54 -3.22 -13.72 -14.74
C HIS A 54 -3.13 -12.33 -15.34
N TRP A 55 -2.02 -11.64 -15.10
CA TRP A 55 -1.75 -10.29 -15.60
C TRP A 55 -0.41 -10.23 -16.36
N PRO A 56 -0.19 -11.11 -17.36
CA PRO A 56 1.11 -11.26 -18.02
C PRO A 56 1.51 -10.04 -18.87
N ALA A 57 0.55 -9.20 -19.23
CA ALA A 57 0.76 -7.88 -19.80
C ALA A 57 0.15 -6.89 -18.81
N ASP A 58 0.97 -6.41 -17.87
CA ASP A 58 0.55 -5.35 -16.99
C ASP A 58 0.53 -4.04 -17.76
N GLU A 59 -0.65 -3.71 -18.29
CA GLU A 59 -0.92 -2.49 -19.04
C GLU A 59 -0.42 -1.24 -18.31
N TYR A 60 -0.37 -1.23 -16.97
CA TYR A 60 0.16 -0.12 -16.20
C TYR A 60 1.69 -0.06 -16.20
N LEU A 61 2.37 -1.21 -16.10
CA LEU A 61 3.83 -1.27 -16.25
C LEU A 61 4.27 -0.96 -17.67
N ASP A 62 3.50 -1.38 -18.66
CA ASP A 62 3.75 -1.06 -20.06
C ASP A 62 3.59 0.45 -20.31
N LEU A 63 2.50 1.03 -19.79
CA LEU A 63 2.24 2.47 -19.84
C LEU A 63 3.29 3.29 -19.08
N GLU A 64 3.77 2.83 -17.92
CA GLU A 64 4.86 3.47 -17.19
C GLU A 64 6.16 3.45 -18.00
N ARG A 65 6.49 2.32 -18.65
CA ARG A 65 7.66 2.24 -19.54
C ARG A 65 7.53 3.16 -20.75
N GLU A 66 6.34 3.25 -21.35
CA GLU A 66 6.05 4.18 -22.46
C GLU A 66 6.22 5.63 -22.01
N TRP A 67 5.63 6.02 -20.89
CA TRP A 67 5.79 7.35 -20.31
C TRP A 67 7.26 7.67 -20.00
N LEU A 68 8.00 6.73 -19.40
CA LEU A 68 9.43 6.90 -19.14
C LEU A 68 10.26 7.02 -20.42
N ALA A 69 9.87 6.34 -21.50
CA ALA A 69 10.54 6.40 -22.80
C ALA A 69 10.25 7.70 -23.56
N GLU A 70 9.09 8.31 -23.35
CA GLU A 70 8.70 9.60 -23.94
C GLU A 70 9.31 10.80 -23.20
N LEU A 71 9.70 10.63 -21.93
CA LEU A 71 10.36 11.67 -21.14
C LEU A 71 11.82 11.81 -21.55
N ASP A 72 12.26 13.02 -21.91
CA ASP A 72 13.68 13.33 -22.03
C ASP A 72 14.32 13.14 -20.63
N PRO A 73 15.43 12.38 -20.50
CA PRO A 73 16.19 12.32 -19.26
C PRO A 73 16.54 13.70 -18.67
N ALA A 74 16.61 14.75 -19.50
CA ALA A 74 16.79 16.14 -19.06
C ALA A 74 15.54 16.77 -18.44
N ASP A 75 14.34 16.29 -18.80
CA ASP A 75 13.04 16.74 -18.28
C ASP A 75 12.60 15.95 -17.04
N LEU A 76 13.22 14.78 -16.78
CA LEU A 76 13.03 14.07 -15.53
C LEU A 76 13.55 14.93 -14.37
N PRO A 77 12.75 15.12 -13.29
CA PRO A 77 13.22 15.85 -12.13
C PRO A 77 14.47 15.15 -11.59
N ALA A 78 15.60 15.86 -11.61
CA ALA A 78 16.86 15.36 -11.06
C ALA A 78 16.64 14.96 -9.60
N VAL A 79 16.49 13.66 -9.39
CA VAL A 79 16.33 13.06 -8.08
C VAL A 79 17.59 13.45 -7.30
N ARG A 80 17.47 14.31 -6.30
CA ARG A 80 18.65 14.81 -5.57
C ARG A 80 19.17 13.70 -4.66
N PRO A 81 20.46 13.37 -4.67
CA PRO A 81 20.98 12.32 -3.80
C PRO A 81 20.84 12.74 -2.32
N CYS A 82 20.82 11.75 -1.43
CA CYS A 82 20.90 12.03 0.01
C CYS A 82 22.16 12.87 0.31
N PRO A 83 22.06 14.01 1.03
CA PRO A 83 23.23 14.85 1.32
C PRO A 83 24.27 14.16 2.22
N GLY A 84 23.90 13.08 2.92
CA GLY A 84 24.80 12.28 3.75
C GLY A 84 25.63 11.28 2.93
N CYS A 85 24.98 10.24 2.41
CA CYS A 85 25.69 9.14 1.73
C CYS A 85 25.81 9.28 0.21
N ARG A 86 25.15 10.29 -0.39
CA ARG A 86 25.09 10.53 -1.85
C ARG A 86 24.47 9.39 -2.69
N ARG A 87 23.76 8.46 -2.06
CA ARG A 87 23.01 7.39 -2.73
C ARG A 87 21.56 7.82 -3.01
N HIS A 88 20.92 7.15 -3.96
CA HIS A 88 19.52 7.36 -4.37
C HIS A 88 18.60 6.19 -4.00
N ASP A 89 19.21 5.12 -3.51
CA ASP A 89 18.71 3.76 -3.42
C ASP A 89 18.67 3.36 -1.94
N GLU A 90 17.52 2.81 -1.50
CA GLU A 90 17.14 2.36 -0.14
C GLU A 90 16.40 3.42 0.74
N ASP A 91 15.26 3.03 1.34
CA ASP A 91 14.47 3.74 2.38
C ASP A 91 14.52 5.27 2.36
N VAL A 92 14.14 5.84 1.22
CA VAL A 92 14.19 7.27 0.97
C VAL A 92 12.85 7.93 1.26
N TRP A 93 12.86 8.92 2.16
CA TRP A 93 11.69 9.74 2.46
C TRP A 93 11.80 11.09 1.75
N PRO A 94 10.94 11.39 0.76
CA PRO A 94 10.95 12.69 0.12
C PRO A 94 10.29 13.75 1.01
N CYS A 95 11.00 14.83 1.30
CA CYS A 95 10.38 16.01 1.90
C CYS A 95 9.47 16.69 0.88
N ARG A 96 8.16 16.65 1.10
CA ARG A 96 7.15 17.27 0.20
C ARG A 96 7.33 18.77 0.01
N MET A 97 7.95 19.45 0.98
CA MET A 97 8.12 20.92 0.94
C MET A 97 9.36 21.37 0.17
N CYS A 98 10.46 20.61 0.20
CA CYS A 98 11.72 21.04 -0.44
C CYS A 98 12.34 20.01 -1.39
N GLY A 99 11.72 18.84 -1.56
CA GLY A 99 12.14 17.81 -2.50
C GLY A 99 13.43 17.08 -2.11
N LEU A 100 13.97 17.31 -0.91
CA LEU A 100 15.15 16.57 -0.45
C LEU A 100 14.79 15.11 -0.17
N LEU A 101 15.67 14.22 -0.63
CA LEU A 101 15.68 12.79 -0.32
C LEU A 101 16.46 12.54 0.96
N LEU A 102 15.90 11.70 1.83
CA LEU A 102 16.31 11.58 3.22
C LEU A 102 16.33 10.08 3.61
N HIS A 103 17.48 9.56 4.00
CA HIS A 103 17.56 8.21 4.59
C HIS A 103 17.46 8.31 6.11
N SER A 104 16.65 7.45 6.72
CA SER A 104 16.53 7.34 8.18
C SER A 104 17.88 7.03 8.85
N GLY A 105 18.69 6.15 8.23
CA GLY A 105 19.97 5.69 8.78
C GLY A 105 21.15 6.66 8.62
N CYS A 106 21.10 7.62 7.70
CA CYS A 106 22.24 8.51 7.44
C CYS A 106 22.40 9.65 8.46
N GLY A 107 21.42 9.86 9.36
CA GLY A 107 21.41 10.97 10.31
C GLY A 107 21.50 12.35 9.64
N HIS A 108 21.27 12.43 8.33
CA HIS A 108 21.30 13.64 7.53
C HIS A 108 19.94 13.83 6.89
N GLY A 109 19.45 15.08 6.95
CA GLY A 109 18.20 15.45 6.32
C GLY A 109 16.99 15.42 7.27
N MET A 110 16.99 14.62 8.34
CA MET A 110 15.94 14.63 9.35
C MET A 110 16.46 14.70 10.78
N ARG A 111 15.67 15.30 11.67
CA ARG A 111 15.85 15.20 13.12
C ARG A 111 14.58 14.68 13.76
N ARG A 112 14.72 13.80 14.73
CA ARG A 112 13.62 13.31 15.55
C ARG A 112 13.29 14.33 16.65
N ARG A 113 12.02 14.69 16.81
CA ARG A 113 11.50 15.54 17.90
C ARG A 113 10.41 14.79 18.66
N ARG A 114 10.63 14.49 19.93
CA ARG A 114 9.54 13.99 20.80
C ARG A 114 8.46 15.06 20.93
N VAL A 115 7.19 14.64 20.85
CA VAL A 115 6.06 15.54 21.08
C VAL A 115 5.78 15.63 22.58
N GLY A 116 5.49 16.84 23.07
CA GLY A 116 5.28 17.06 24.51
C GLY A 116 3.98 16.42 25.04
N ARG A 117 3.00 16.25 24.14
CA ARG A 117 1.75 15.57 24.42
C ARG A 117 1.42 14.68 23.22
N PRO A 118 1.36 13.35 23.37
CA PRO A 118 0.96 12.48 22.28
C PRO A 118 -0.40 12.89 21.72
N TYR A 119 -0.53 12.81 20.41
CA TYR A 119 -1.76 13.19 19.70
C TYR A 119 -2.12 12.15 18.64
N GLN A 120 -3.38 12.12 18.25
CA GLN A 120 -3.88 11.26 17.19
C GLN A 120 -4.18 12.11 15.95
N THR A 121 -3.87 11.59 14.77
CA THR A 121 -4.34 12.20 13.52
C THR A 121 -5.69 11.59 13.14
N ARG A 122 -6.47 12.28 12.30
CA ARG A 122 -7.86 11.90 11.96
C ARG A 122 -7.97 10.47 11.41
N ASP A 123 -6.91 9.97 10.79
CA ASP A 123 -6.88 8.69 10.08
C ASP A 123 -6.28 7.55 10.93
N MET A 124 -5.88 7.80 12.18
CA MET A 124 -5.25 6.81 13.05
C MET A 124 -6.26 6.24 14.05
N GLN A 125 -6.50 4.92 13.99
CA GLN A 125 -7.60 4.28 14.73
C GLN A 125 -7.30 3.99 16.21
N ALA A 126 -6.04 3.95 16.64
CA ALA A 126 -5.67 3.74 18.05
C ALA A 126 -4.28 4.27 18.43
N GLU A 127 -3.38 4.42 17.47
CA GLU A 127 -1.98 4.78 17.71
C GLU A 127 -1.80 6.28 18.01
N ALA A 128 -1.03 6.58 19.06
CA ALA A 128 -0.67 7.94 19.41
C ALA A 128 0.70 8.30 18.83
N VAL A 129 0.81 9.48 18.23
CA VAL A 129 2.10 10.03 17.77
C VAL A 129 2.94 10.40 19.00
N ILE A 130 4.13 9.81 19.13
CA ILE A 130 5.07 10.06 20.25
C ILE A 130 6.31 10.86 19.81
N ALA A 131 6.61 10.90 18.52
CA ALA A 131 7.61 11.80 17.96
C ALA A 131 7.34 12.14 16.49
N GLU A 132 7.97 13.21 16.03
CA GLU A 132 7.92 13.69 14.66
C GLU A 132 9.33 13.65 14.06
N TRP A 133 9.43 13.20 12.82
CA TRP A 133 10.63 13.37 12.00
C TRP A 133 10.52 14.69 11.23
N ILE A 134 11.49 15.58 11.45
CA ILE A 134 11.50 16.94 10.92
C ILE A 134 12.62 17.10 9.91
N CYS A 135 12.29 17.58 8.72
CA CYS A 135 13.28 17.95 7.71
C CYS A 135 14.22 19.04 8.26
N THR A 136 15.52 18.79 8.22
CA THR A 136 16.54 19.74 8.70
C THR A 136 16.69 20.97 7.81
N ASN A 137 16.26 20.89 6.54
CA ASN A 137 16.35 22.00 5.58
C ASN A 137 15.17 23.00 5.69
N CYS A 138 13.94 22.52 5.71
CA CYS A 138 12.74 23.38 5.70
C CYS A 138 11.85 23.27 6.94
N SER A 139 12.23 22.43 7.92
CA SER A 139 11.47 22.19 9.16
C SER A 139 10.07 21.60 8.98
N SER A 140 9.74 21.03 7.81
CA SER A 140 8.50 20.27 7.62
C SER A 140 8.52 18.94 8.37
N VAL A 141 7.38 18.48 8.87
CA VAL A 141 7.21 17.09 9.34
C VAL A 141 7.18 16.16 8.13
N VAL A 142 7.99 15.11 8.15
CA VAL A 142 8.13 14.14 7.04
C VAL A 142 7.79 12.71 7.43
N GLY A 143 7.69 12.42 8.72
CA GLY A 143 7.30 11.11 9.26
C GLY A 143 6.84 11.25 10.72
N LEU A 144 6.12 10.25 11.21
CA LEU A 144 5.58 10.19 12.57
C LEU A 144 6.03 8.87 13.22
N ASP A 145 6.51 8.94 14.47
CA ASP A 145 6.71 7.75 15.30
C ASP A 145 5.48 7.53 16.15
N LEU A 146 5.05 6.28 16.20
CA LEU A 146 3.81 5.86 16.81
C LEU A 146 4.11 5.03 18.06
N ASP A 147 3.17 5.01 19.00
CA ASP A 147 3.29 4.18 20.20
C ASP A 147 2.95 2.72 19.85
N GLU A 148 3.97 1.89 19.63
CA GLU A 148 3.82 0.48 19.24
C GLU A 148 3.33 -0.42 20.40
N SER A 149 3.16 0.11 21.61
CA SER A 149 2.78 -0.67 22.80
C SER A 149 1.31 -1.11 22.86
N ALA A 150 0.56 -1.06 21.75
CA ALA A 150 -0.86 -1.40 21.70
C ALA A 150 -1.15 -2.85 21.29
N ASP A 151 -0.17 -3.56 20.70
CA ASP A 151 -0.41 -4.88 20.06
C ASP A 151 0.15 -6.09 20.86
N GLU A 152 0.68 -5.90 22.06
CA GLU A 152 1.01 -6.99 23.00
C GLU A 152 -0.07 -7.10 24.10
N GLY A 153 -1.21 -7.72 23.79
CA GLY A 153 -2.32 -7.93 24.74
C GLY A 153 -3.10 -9.22 24.53
#